data_AF-A0A7Y2XWB5-F1
#
_entry.id   AF-A0A7Y2XWB5-F1
#
_cell.length_a   1.000
_cell.length_b   1.000
_cell.length_c   1.000
_cell.angle_alpha   90.00
_cell.angle_beta   90.00
_cell.angle_gamma   90.00
#
_symmetry.space_group_name_H-M   'P 1'
#
loop_
_entity.id
_entity.type
_entity.pdbx_description
1 polymer ?
#
loop_
_entity_poly.entity_id
_entity_poly.type
_entity_poly.pdbx_seq_one_letter_code
_entity_poly.pdbx_strand_id
1 'polypeptide(L)'
;MKNQHHLKQTKRSEYAFVLEGNNEIFGTGALAEVGAHAKHLGMRRVALYSDPQVSTLQIFDTVLKSLRNSHIKVSTFTGVEIEPSDRSLKAAIRFAEDDDFDGFVSLGGGSVIDTCKAVSLYASYPPRNFLDYVNQPLGQALPAPGPLKPHIACPTTFGTASECTSVAIFNFIELGTKAGISNRAIKPSMGIIDPEALITLPTPVVAANGMDVF
;
A
#
# COMPACT_ATOMS: atom_id res chain seq x y z
N MET A 1 61.37 -13.14 -21.97
CA MET A 1 60.09 -13.87 -21.91
C MET A 1 59.09 -13.05 -21.09
N LYS A 2 58.02 -12.59 -21.76
CA LYS A 2 56.65 -12.26 -21.29
C LYS A 2 56.48 -11.64 -19.88
N ASN A 3 56.21 -10.33 -19.78
CA ASN A 3 54.88 -9.69 -19.68
C ASN A 3 53.91 -10.33 -18.66
N GLN A 4 53.56 -9.60 -17.59
CA GLN A 4 52.19 -9.06 -17.38
C GLN A 4 51.99 -8.38 -16.00
N HIS A 5 51.83 -7.06 -16.09
CA HIS A 5 50.94 -6.17 -15.32
C HIS A 5 50.35 -6.64 -13.97
N HIS A 6 50.85 -6.05 -12.88
CA HIS A 6 50.04 -5.79 -11.69
C HIS A 6 48.98 -4.73 -12.02
N LEU A 7 47.78 -5.14 -12.41
CA LEU A 7 46.61 -4.26 -12.41
C LEU A 7 46.13 -4.10 -10.96
N LYS A 8 46.40 -2.93 -10.38
CA LYS A 8 45.75 -2.46 -9.13
C LYS A 8 44.23 -2.56 -9.33
N GLN A 9 43.59 -3.46 -8.59
CA GLN A 9 42.15 -3.53 -8.50
C GLN A 9 41.67 -2.34 -7.66
N THR A 10 41.29 -1.25 -8.30
CA THR A 10 40.64 -0.12 -7.61
C THR A 10 39.24 -0.58 -7.17
N LYS A 11 39.00 -0.61 -5.86
CA LYS A 11 37.64 -0.70 -5.29
C LYS A 11 36.85 0.48 -5.84
N ARG A 12 36.07 0.25 -6.90
CA ARG A 12 35.14 1.23 -7.44
C ARG A 12 33.95 1.23 -6.48
N SER A 13 33.91 2.18 -5.55
CA SER A 13 32.70 2.47 -4.79
C SER A 13 31.58 2.79 -5.78
N GLU A 14 30.37 2.32 -5.50
CA GLU A 14 29.19 2.73 -6.27
C GLU A 14 29.17 4.26 -6.37
N TYR A 15 29.08 4.79 -7.58
CA TYR A 15 29.26 6.23 -7.86
C TYR A 15 27.95 6.94 -8.20
N ALA A 16 26.86 6.18 -8.40
CA ALA A 16 25.55 6.71 -8.74
C ALA A 16 24.46 5.75 -8.27
N PHE A 17 23.35 6.31 -7.78
CA PHE A 17 22.09 5.63 -7.48
C PHE A 17 20.94 6.49 -8.00
N VAL A 18 19.80 5.87 -8.31
CA VAL A 18 18.58 6.57 -8.73
C VAL A 18 17.58 6.47 -7.60
N LEU A 19 17.10 7.62 -7.12
CA LEU A 19 15.94 7.71 -6.25
C LEU A 19 14.70 7.89 -7.13
N GLU A 20 14.01 6.79 -7.43
CA GLU A 20 12.65 6.84 -7.97
C GLU A 20 11.67 6.95 -6.80
N GLY A 21 11.42 8.19 -6.39
CA GLY A 21 10.41 8.52 -5.38
C GLY A 21 9.00 8.21 -5.87
N ASN A 22 8.10 7.92 -4.94
CA ASN A 22 6.67 8.03 -5.20
C ASN A 22 6.28 9.51 -5.30
N ASN A 23 5.11 9.76 -5.88
CA ASN A 23 4.43 11.03 -5.63
C ASN A 23 3.96 11.02 -4.17
N GLU A 24 4.78 11.57 -3.29
CA GLU A 24 4.47 11.74 -1.87
C GLU A 24 4.02 13.17 -1.62
N ILE A 25 2.86 13.32 -1.01
CA ILE A 25 2.32 14.60 -0.57
C ILE A 25 2.38 14.60 0.94
N PHE A 26 3.06 15.59 1.50
CA PHE A 26 3.19 15.74 2.94
C PHE A 26 2.66 17.11 3.35
N GLY A 27 1.73 17.15 4.29
CA GLY A 27 1.24 18.41 4.82
C GLY A 27 0.06 18.25 5.78
N THR A 28 -0.03 19.16 6.75
CA THR A 28 -1.17 19.27 7.65
C THR A 28 -2.45 19.53 6.85
N GLY A 29 -3.46 18.68 7.02
CA GLY A 29 -4.74 18.76 6.30
C GLY A 29 -4.69 18.18 4.87
N ALA A 30 -3.59 17.53 4.47
CA ALA A 30 -3.44 16.98 3.12
C ALA A 30 -4.51 15.94 2.76
N LEU A 31 -5.14 15.26 3.74
CA LEU A 31 -6.24 14.33 3.46
C LEU A 31 -7.44 15.01 2.80
N ALA A 32 -7.60 16.33 2.95
CA ALA A 32 -8.66 17.08 2.29
C ALA A 32 -8.48 17.14 0.76
N GLU A 33 -7.28 16.84 0.24
CA GLU A 33 -6.96 16.91 -1.19
C GLU A 33 -7.09 15.55 -1.91
N VAL A 34 -7.34 14.46 -1.19
CA VAL A 34 -7.43 13.09 -1.74
C VAL A 34 -8.35 13.02 -2.96
N GLY A 35 -9.52 13.66 -2.90
CA GLY A 35 -10.48 13.70 -4.00
C GLY A 35 -9.94 14.42 -5.24
N ALA A 36 -9.15 15.48 -5.08
CA ALA A 36 -8.56 16.21 -6.21
C ALA A 36 -7.51 15.33 -6.92
N HIS A 37 -6.67 14.64 -6.15
CA HIS A 37 -5.68 13.70 -6.68
C HIS A 37 -6.32 12.47 -7.33
N ALA A 38 -7.35 11.89 -6.71
CA ALA A 38 -8.11 10.79 -7.29
C ALA A 38 -8.71 11.17 -8.65
N LYS A 39 -9.30 12.37 -8.75
CA LYS A 39 -9.81 12.89 -10.02
C LYS A 39 -8.71 13.13 -11.06
N HIS A 40 -7.54 13.63 -10.63
CA HIS A 40 -6.38 13.80 -11.51
C HIS A 40 -5.86 12.47 -12.06
N LEU A 41 -5.90 11.40 -11.25
CA LEU A 41 -5.57 10.03 -11.67
C LEU A 41 -6.66 9.36 -12.52
N GLY A 42 -7.74 10.09 -12.84
CA GLY A 42 -8.84 9.58 -13.68
C GLY A 42 -9.85 8.69 -12.97
N MET A 43 -9.78 8.60 -11.64
CA MET A 43 -10.71 7.79 -10.85
C MET A 43 -12.12 8.41 -10.85
N ARG A 44 -13.14 7.56 -10.99
CA ARG A 44 -14.56 7.94 -10.95
C ARG A 44 -15.37 7.08 -10.00
N ARG A 45 -14.93 5.84 -9.75
CA ARG A 45 -15.54 4.91 -8.80
C ARG A 45 -14.44 4.19 -8.04
N VAL A 46 -14.30 4.51 -6.75
CA VAL A 46 -13.23 3.98 -5.91
C VAL A 46 -13.74 3.14 -4.74
N ALA A 47 -12.92 2.17 -4.35
CA ALA A 47 -13.05 1.50 -3.08
C ALA A 47 -12.12 2.17 -2.05
N LEU A 48 -12.70 2.61 -0.94
CA LEU A 48 -11.98 3.15 0.22
C LEU A 48 -11.83 2.06 1.29
N TYR A 49 -10.59 1.63 1.52
CA TYR A 49 -10.22 0.63 2.52
C TYR A 49 -9.77 1.31 3.83
N SER A 50 -10.26 0.80 4.96
CA SER A 50 -9.89 1.23 6.31
C SER A 50 -10.05 0.07 7.29
N ASP A 51 -9.44 0.20 8.47
CA ASP A 51 -9.76 -0.65 9.62
C ASP A 51 -10.97 -0.08 10.42
N PRO A 52 -11.57 -0.88 11.32
CA PRO A 52 -12.74 -0.46 12.08
C PRO A 52 -12.48 0.74 12.99
N GLN A 53 -11.27 0.90 13.53
CA GLN A 53 -10.96 2.01 14.44
C GLN A 53 -10.87 3.32 13.66
N VAL A 54 -10.04 3.34 12.60
CA VAL A 54 -9.84 4.53 11.76
C VAL A 54 -11.13 4.97 11.09
N SER A 55 -12.00 4.03 10.71
CA SER A 55 -13.29 4.36 10.08
C SER A 55 -14.25 5.17 10.96
N THR A 56 -14.02 5.21 12.27
CA THR A 56 -14.81 6.00 13.22
C THR A 56 -14.24 7.40 13.48
N LEU A 57 -13.07 7.71 12.92
CA LEU A 57 -12.38 8.97 13.16
C LEU A 57 -12.75 10.04 12.14
N GLN A 58 -12.60 11.31 12.53
CA GLN A 58 -12.88 12.46 11.65
C GLN A 58 -12.03 12.44 10.37
N ILE A 59 -10.82 11.89 10.41
CA ILE A 59 -9.96 11.75 9.22
C ILE A 59 -10.59 10.89 8.12
N PHE A 60 -11.37 9.87 8.49
CA PHE A 60 -12.11 9.05 7.54
C PHE A 60 -13.22 9.86 6.86
N ASP A 61 -13.96 10.65 7.63
CA ASP A 61 -14.97 11.57 7.08
C ASP A 61 -14.35 12.61 6.16
N THR A 62 -13.17 13.13 6.48
CA THR A 62 -12.43 14.09 5.65
C THR A 62 -12.13 13.49 4.28
N VAL A 63 -11.55 12.28 4.23
CA VAL A 63 -11.24 11.59 2.97
C VAL A 63 -12.52 11.28 2.18
N LEU A 64 -13.54 10.74 2.85
CA LEU A 64 -14.81 10.40 2.21
C LEU A 64 -15.51 11.63 1.61
N LYS A 65 -15.52 12.75 2.35
CA LYS A 65 -16.05 14.04 1.86
C LYS A 65 -15.24 14.57 0.69
N SER A 66 -13.90 14.51 0.77
CA SER A 66 -13.01 14.96 -0.31
C SER A 66 -13.31 14.22 -1.61
N LEU A 67 -13.38 12.88 -1.57
CA LEU A 67 -13.73 12.05 -2.74
C LEU A 67 -15.11 12.39 -3.31
N ARG A 68 -16.14 12.51 -2.45
CA ARG A 68 -17.50 12.84 -2.87
C ARG A 68 -17.63 14.23 -3.47
N ASN A 69 -16.94 15.23 -2.89
CA ASN A 69 -16.91 16.60 -3.40
C ASN A 69 -16.24 16.68 -4.78
N SER A 70 -15.33 15.75 -5.09
CA SER A 70 -14.76 15.57 -6.42
C SER A 70 -15.63 14.79 -7.40
N HIS A 71 -16.89 14.47 -7.02
CA HIS A 71 -17.86 13.69 -7.79
C HIS A 71 -17.42 12.24 -8.07
N ILE A 72 -16.63 11.65 -7.17
CA ILE A 72 -16.22 10.25 -7.22
C ILE A 72 -17.23 9.40 -6.46
N LYS A 73 -17.69 8.30 -7.06
CA LYS A 73 -18.50 7.29 -6.38
C LYS A 73 -17.61 6.50 -5.43
N VAL A 74 -17.98 6.39 -4.16
CA VAL A 74 -17.16 5.72 -3.15
C VAL A 74 -17.95 4.60 -2.50
N SER A 75 -17.38 3.40 -2.53
CA SER A 75 -17.79 2.27 -1.71
C SER A 75 -16.71 2.02 -0.66
N THR A 76 -17.11 1.64 0.56
CA THR A 76 -16.17 1.54 1.70
C THR A 76 -16.04 0.09 2.17
N PHE A 77 -14.81 -0.36 2.38
CA PHE A 77 -14.49 -1.59 3.09
C PHE A 77 -13.74 -1.23 4.37
N THR A 78 -14.44 -1.25 5.52
CA THR A 78 -13.88 -0.85 6.82
C THR A 78 -13.51 -2.05 7.71
N GLY A 79 -13.56 -3.26 7.14
CA GLY A 79 -13.31 -4.51 7.85
C GLY A 79 -11.87 -5.01 7.74
N VAL A 80 -10.89 -4.14 7.45
CA VAL A 80 -9.49 -4.58 7.38
C VAL A 80 -8.98 -4.91 8.77
N GLU A 81 -8.42 -6.11 8.91
CA GLU A 81 -7.81 -6.56 10.16
C GLU A 81 -6.39 -6.00 10.29
N ILE A 82 -6.00 -5.65 11.52
CA ILE A 82 -4.60 -5.45 11.87
C ILE A 82 -3.91 -6.80 11.74
N GLU A 83 -2.70 -6.84 11.16
CA GLU A 83 -1.98 -8.09 10.89
C GLU A 83 -2.82 -9.04 10.01
N PRO A 84 -3.18 -8.59 8.78
CA PRO A 84 -4.23 -9.19 7.97
C PRO A 84 -3.92 -10.64 7.67
N SER A 85 -4.92 -11.50 7.68
CA SER A 85 -4.78 -12.92 7.36
C SER A 85 -5.07 -13.18 5.88
N ASP A 86 -4.66 -14.34 5.36
CA ASP A 86 -5.05 -14.75 4.01
C ASP A 86 -6.59 -14.82 3.85
N ARG A 87 -7.32 -15.13 4.93
CA ARG A 87 -8.78 -15.09 4.96
C ARG A 87 -9.34 -13.67 4.84
N SER A 88 -8.86 -12.72 5.65
CA SER A 88 -9.35 -11.33 5.58
C SER A 88 -8.91 -10.64 4.29
N LEU A 89 -7.73 -10.98 3.77
CA LEU A 89 -7.28 -10.53 2.45
C LEU A 89 -8.21 -11.01 1.34
N LYS A 90 -8.60 -12.29 1.32
CA LYS A 90 -9.58 -12.82 0.35
C LYS A 90 -10.94 -12.13 0.46
N ALA A 91 -11.39 -11.78 1.67
CA ALA A 91 -12.63 -11.04 1.85
C ALA A 91 -12.55 -9.61 1.28
N ALA A 92 -11.42 -8.92 1.51
CA ALA A 92 -11.14 -7.61 0.95
C ALA A 92 -11.04 -7.63 -0.59
N ILE A 93 -10.45 -8.68 -1.17
CA ILE A 93 -10.37 -8.89 -2.62
C ILE A 93 -11.77 -9.09 -3.21
N ARG A 94 -12.58 -9.96 -2.60
CA ARG A 94 -13.94 -10.24 -3.07
C ARG A 94 -14.81 -8.99 -3.12
N PHE A 95 -14.69 -8.11 -2.12
CA PHE A 95 -15.38 -6.82 -2.15
C PHE A 95 -15.04 -5.98 -3.38
N ALA A 96 -13.79 -6.02 -3.86
CA ALA A 96 -13.38 -5.30 -5.07
C ALA A 96 -13.82 -5.99 -6.37
N GLU A 97 -14.14 -7.28 -6.33
CA GLU A 97 -14.68 -8.02 -7.49
C GLU A 97 -16.18 -7.76 -7.69
N ASP A 98 -16.91 -7.41 -6.62
CA ASP A 98 -18.36 -7.19 -6.64
C ASP A 98 -18.77 -5.85 -7.30
N ASP A 99 -17.84 -4.93 -7.56
CA ASP A 99 -18.09 -3.63 -8.21
C ASP A 99 -16.95 -3.25 -9.17
N ASP A 100 -17.26 -2.44 -10.19
CA ASP A 100 -16.29 -2.06 -11.23
C ASP A 100 -15.47 -0.84 -10.81
N PHE A 101 -14.65 -1.00 -9.76
CA PHE A 101 -13.77 0.06 -9.27
C PHE A 101 -12.69 0.40 -10.28
N ASP A 102 -12.46 1.69 -10.53
CA ASP A 102 -11.39 2.21 -11.40
C ASP A 102 -10.19 2.77 -10.63
N GLY A 103 -10.24 2.75 -9.29
CA GLY A 103 -9.14 3.11 -8.42
C GLY A 103 -9.38 2.70 -6.97
N PHE A 104 -8.32 2.73 -6.18
CA PHE A 104 -8.32 2.31 -4.78
C PHE A 104 -7.77 3.41 -3.88
N VAL A 105 -8.34 3.55 -2.69
CA VAL A 105 -7.84 4.45 -1.65
C VAL A 105 -7.71 3.64 -0.36
N SER A 106 -6.58 3.72 0.33
CA SER A 106 -6.41 3.15 1.67
C SER A 106 -6.18 4.25 2.68
N LEU A 107 -6.93 4.27 3.77
CA LEU A 107 -6.71 5.14 4.92
C LEU A 107 -6.53 4.28 6.17
N GLY A 108 -5.32 4.25 6.72
CA GLY A 108 -5.01 3.46 7.91
C GLY A 108 -3.52 3.17 8.06
N GLY A 109 -3.21 2.20 8.91
CA GLY A 109 -1.82 1.74 9.09
C GLY A 109 -1.33 0.82 7.97
N GLY A 110 -0.12 0.28 8.13
CA GLY A 110 0.52 -0.62 7.16
C GLY A 110 -0.34 -1.82 6.76
N SER A 111 -1.10 -2.41 7.70
CA SER A 111 -2.06 -3.50 7.41
C SER A 111 -3.15 -3.11 6.41
N VAL A 112 -3.68 -1.89 6.50
CA VAL A 112 -4.70 -1.39 5.56
C VAL A 112 -4.09 -1.15 4.19
N ILE A 113 -2.91 -0.54 4.15
CA ILE A 113 -2.20 -0.24 2.91
C ILE A 113 -1.80 -1.55 2.20
N ASP A 114 -1.22 -2.51 2.90
CA ASP A 114 -0.83 -3.81 2.36
C ASP A 114 -2.02 -4.62 1.83
N THR A 115 -3.14 -4.58 2.56
CA THR A 115 -4.40 -5.18 2.08
C THR A 115 -4.84 -4.54 0.77
N CYS A 116 -4.84 -3.21 0.69
CA CYS A 116 -5.25 -2.47 -0.50
C CYS A 116 -4.31 -2.70 -1.70
N LYS A 117 -3.00 -2.83 -1.46
CA LYS A 117 -2.01 -3.21 -2.48
C LYS A 117 -2.32 -4.57 -3.09
N ALA A 118 -2.59 -5.57 -2.25
CA ALA A 118 -2.97 -6.90 -2.71
C ALA A 118 -4.31 -6.85 -3.47
N VAL A 119 -5.31 -6.15 -2.94
CA VAL A 119 -6.59 -5.94 -3.64
C VAL A 119 -6.35 -5.35 -5.04
N SER A 120 -5.53 -4.30 -5.16
CA SER A 120 -5.25 -3.66 -6.45
C SER A 120 -4.66 -4.65 -7.47
N LEU A 121 -3.76 -5.53 -7.03
CA LEU A 121 -3.19 -6.58 -7.87
C LEU A 121 -4.23 -7.61 -8.30
N TYR A 122 -4.97 -8.18 -7.35
CA TYR A 122 -5.88 -9.29 -7.61
C TYR A 122 -7.12 -8.84 -8.38
N ALA A 123 -7.63 -7.63 -8.10
CA ALA A 123 -8.76 -7.06 -8.82
C ALA A 123 -8.39 -6.58 -10.24
N SER A 124 -7.13 -6.20 -10.48
CA SER A 124 -6.65 -5.85 -11.82
C SER A 124 -6.33 -7.09 -12.66
N TYR A 125 -5.75 -8.11 -12.03
CA TYR A 125 -5.33 -9.35 -12.69
C TYR A 125 -5.65 -10.56 -11.82
N PRO A 126 -6.89 -11.09 -11.87
CA PRO A 126 -7.29 -12.24 -11.07
C PRO A 126 -6.37 -13.45 -11.34
N PRO A 127 -5.73 -14.03 -10.30
CA PRO A 127 -4.86 -15.18 -10.48
C PRO A 127 -5.66 -16.47 -10.66
N ARG A 128 -4.98 -17.55 -11.07
CA ARG A 128 -5.61 -18.89 -11.12
C ARG A 128 -5.69 -19.50 -9.73
N ASN A 129 -4.66 -19.30 -8.92
CA ASN A 129 -4.62 -19.65 -7.51
C ASN A 129 -4.20 -18.44 -6.68
N PHE A 130 -4.75 -18.31 -5.47
CA PHE A 130 -4.37 -17.23 -4.56
C PHE A 130 -2.84 -17.14 -4.33
N LEU A 131 -2.14 -18.27 -4.30
CA LEU A 131 -0.69 -18.29 -4.08
C LEU A 131 0.16 -17.90 -5.29
N ASP A 132 -0.45 -17.62 -6.46
CA ASP A 132 0.29 -17.31 -7.69
C ASP A 132 1.18 -16.05 -7.51
N TYR A 133 0.66 -15.00 -6.87
CA TYR A 133 1.42 -13.77 -6.61
C TYR A 133 2.21 -13.77 -5.31
N VAL A 134 2.00 -14.77 -4.44
CA VAL A 134 2.69 -14.85 -3.14
C VAL A 134 4.14 -15.27 -3.35
N ASN A 135 5.05 -14.68 -2.58
CA ASN A 135 6.49 -14.94 -2.67
C ASN A 135 6.84 -16.41 -2.38
N GLN A 136 7.93 -16.87 -2.99
CA GLN A 136 8.56 -18.15 -2.65
C GLN A 136 9.04 -18.16 -1.19
N PRO A 137 9.03 -19.30 -0.48
CA PRO A 137 8.67 -20.65 -0.96
C PRO A 137 7.16 -20.97 -0.86
N LEU A 138 6.32 -20.04 -0.39
CA LEU A 138 4.90 -20.29 -0.16
C LEU A 138 4.07 -20.27 -1.45
N GLY A 139 4.40 -19.37 -2.37
CA GLY A 139 3.71 -19.19 -3.64
C GLY A 139 4.66 -19.18 -4.83
N GLN A 140 4.18 -18.70 -5.98
CA GLN A 140 4.92 -18.73 -7.24
C GLN A 140 5.68 -17.43 -7.56
N ALA A 141 5.43 -16.35 -6.83
CA ALA A 141 5.98 -15.02 -7.07
C ALA A 141 5.80 -14.53 -8.51
N LEU A 142 4.65 -14.81 -9.12
CA LEU A 142 4.37 -14.37 -10.49
C LEU A 142 4.35 -12.84 -10.58
N PRO A 143 4.90 -12.25 -11.66
CA PRO A 143 4.84 -10.81 -11.88
C PRO A 143 3.42 -10.37 -12.24
N ALA A 144 3.13 -9.08 -12.05
CA ALA A 144 1.90 -8.48 -12.54
C ALA A 144 1.97 -8.42 -14.08
N PRO A 145 0.93 -8.85 -14.81
CA PRO A 145 0.93 -8.81 -16.28
C PRO A 145 1.06 -7.41 -16.89
N GLY A 146 0.73 -6.36 -16.14
CA GLY A 146 0.76 -4.98 -16.61
C GLY A 146 0.56 -3.97 -15.48
N PRO A 147 0.34 -2.69 -15.82
CA PRO A 147 0.04 -1.66 -14.82
C PRO A 147 -1.26 -1.98 -14.08
N LEU A 148 -1.32 -1.63 -12.79
CA LEU A 148 -2.51 -1.78 -11.95
C LEU A 148 -3.39 -0.53 -12.03
N LYS A 149 -4.64 -0.67 -11.58
CA LYS A 149 -5.51 0.47 -11.29
C LYS A 149 -4.84 1.39 -10.25
N PRO A 150 -5.00 2.72 -10.32
CA PRO A 150 -4.27 3.61 -9.43
C PRO A 150 -4.68 3.40 -7.97
N HIS A 151 -3.72 3.56 -7.05
CA HIS A 151 -3.90 3.40 -5.61
C HIS A 151 -3.34 4.63 -4.88
N ILE A 152 -4.18 5.32 -4.12
CA ILE A 152 -3.77 6.40 -3.20
C ILE A 152 -3.67 5.84 -1.78
N ALA A 153 -2.49 5.89 -1.18
CA ALA A 153 -2.25 5.46 0.19
C ALA A 153 -2.20 6.67 1.15
N CYS A 154 -3.03 6.64 2.18
CA CYS A 154 -3.13 7.67 3.21
C CYS A 154 -2.73 7.05 4.56
N PRO A 155 -1.43 7.03 4.92
CA PRO A 155 -0.98 6.42 6.16
C PRO A 155 -1.48 7.20 7.38
N THR A 156 -1.97 6.47 8.38
CA THR A 156 -2.32 7.01 9.71
C THR A 156 -1.32 6.58 10.78
N THR A 157 -0.24 5.91 10.38
CA THR A 157 0.84 5.40 11.21
C THR A 157 2.18 5.76 10.57
N PHE A 158 3.24 5.89 11.36
CA PHE A 158 4.53 6.39 10.87
C PHE A 158 5.68 5.35 10.95
N GLY A 159 5.37 4.07 11.19
CA GLY A 159 6.33 2.97 11.26
C GLY A 159 6.71 2.39 9.89
N THR A 160 5.81 1.58 9.33
CA THR A 160 6.09 0.69 8.19
C THR A 160 6.49 1.35 6.87
N ALA A 161 6.19 2.65 6.70
CA ALA A 161 6.28 3.38 5.44
C ALA A 161 5.64 2.64 4.24
N SER A 162 4.60 1.83 4.49
CA SER A 162 4.01 0.95 3.48
C SER A 162 3.54 1.72 2.22
N GLU A 163 3.11 2.97 2.36
CA GLU A 163 2.76 3.86 1.25
C GLU A 163 3.86 4.01 0.19
N CYS A 164 5.14 3.83 0.55
CA CYS A 164 6.27 4.00 -0.34
C CYS A 164 6.94 2.69 -0.81
N THR A 165 6.40 1.53 -0.43
CA THR A 165 7.02 0.22 -0.73
C THR A 165 6.27 -0.60 -1.78
N SER A 166 7.00 -1.50 -2.45
CA SER A 166 6.46 -2.48 -3.42
C SER A 166 6.22 -3.85 -2.78
N VAL A 167 5.96 -3.89 -1.48
CA VAL A 167 5.76 -5.10 -0.69
C VAL A 167 4.43 -5.00 0.04
N ALA A 168 3.69 -6.11 0.09
CA ALA A 168 2.53 -6.27 0.96
C ALA A 168 2.72 -7.52 1.84
N ILE A 169 2.51 -7.41 3.14
CA ILE A 169 2.70 -8.48 4.12
C ILE A 169 1.34 -8.89 4.72
N PHE A 170 1.15 -10.20 4.91
CA PHE A 170 -0.03 -10.76 5.57
C PHE A 170 0.31 -12.08 6.26
N ASN A 171 -0.50 -12.49 7.23
CA ASN A 171 -0.39 -13.75 7.94
C ASN A 171 -1.05 -14.88 7.16
N PHE A 172 -0.31 -15.97 6.94
CA PHE A 172 -0.83 -17.18 6.32
C PHE A 172 -1.25 -18.17 7.42
N ILE A 173 -2.56 -18.29 7.65
CA ILE A 173 -3.11 -18.99 8.84
C ILE A 173 -2.67 -20.46 8.86
N GLU A 174 -2.72 -21.14 7.72
CA GLU A 174 -2.47 -22.58 7.61
C GLU A 174 -1.07 -22.99 8.11
N LEU A 175 -0.06 -22.15 7.89
CA LEU A 175 1.32 -22.42 8.30
C LEU A 175 1.77 -21.57 9.50
N GLY A 176 0.89 -20.72 10.05
CA GLY A 176 1.22 -19.83 11.15
C GLY A 176 2.41 -18.90 10.88
N THR A 177 2.63 -18.52 9.61
CA THR A 177 3.80 -17.75 9.17
C THR A 177 3.40 -16.48 8.42
N LYS A 178 4.31 -15.50 8.35
CA LYS A 178 4.12 -14.32 7.51
C LYS A 178 4.42 -14.66 6.05
N ALA A 179 3.48 -14.30 5.18
CA ALA A 179 3.62 -14.32 3.74
C ALA A 179 3.77 -12.89 3.22
N GLY A 180 4.31 -12.76 2.01
CA GLY A 180 4.46 -11.48 1.35
C GLY A 180 4.23 -11.56 -0.14
N ILE A 181 3.86 -10.43 -0.73
CA ILE A 181 3.82 -10.20 -2.17
C ILE A 181 4.83 -9.09 -2.44
N SER A 182 5.86 -9.39 -3.22
CA SER A 182 6.86 -8.40 -3.64
C SER A 182 6.73 -8.15 -5.14
N ASN A 183 6.17 -7.00 -5.52
CA ASN A 183 5.92 -6.67 -6.91
C ASN A 183 5.97 -5.16 -7.13
N ARG A 184 6.80 -4.70 -8.08
CA ARG A 184 6.94 -3.25 -8.34
C ARG A 184 5.60 -2.57 -8.66
N ALA A 185 4.69 -3.30 -9.31
CA ALA A 185 3.39 -2.77 -9.73
C ALA A 185 2.43 -2.49 -8.56
N ILE A 186 2.62 -3.12 -7.39
CA ILE A 186 1.77 -2.89 -6.21
C ILE A 186 2.19 -1.66 -5.39
N LYS A 187 3.25 -0.95 -5.80
CA LYS A 187 3.60 0.32 -5.18
C LYS A 187 2.44 1.31 -5.36
N PRO A 188 1.95 1.98 -4.29
CA PRO A 188 0.91 2.99 -4.44
C PRO A 188 1.31 4.06 -5.45
N SER A 189 0.34 4.53 -6.23
CA SER A 189 0.54 5.59 -7.23
C SER A 189 0.87 6.94 -6.56
N MET A 190 0.39 7.12 -5.33
CA MET A 190 0.60 8.32 -4.52
C MET A 190 0.45 7.97 -3.04
N GLY A 191 1.32 8.54 -2.21
CA GLY A 191 1.13 8.60 -0.77
C GLY A 191 0.72 10.01 -0.34
N ILE A 192 -0.24 10.12 0.58
CA ILE A 192 -0.71 11.40 1.14
C ILE A 192 -0.56 11.31 2.66
N ILE A 193 0.52 11.90 3.16
CA ILE A 193 0.89 11.92 4.57
C ILE A 193 0.37 13.20 5.21
N ASP A 194 -0.59 13.04 6.10
CA ASP A 194 -1.14 14.13 6.90
C ASP A 194 -0.75 13.95 8.38
N PRO A 195 0.11 14.81 8.93
CA PRO A 195 0.48 14.74 10.34
C PRO A 195 -0.71 14.78 11.31
N GLU A 196 -1.87 15.34 10.92
CA GLU A 196 -3.06 15.34 11.77
C GLU A 196 -3.59 13.92 12.01
N ALA A 197 -3.38 12.99 11.07
CA ALA A 197 -3.77 11.59 11.23
C ALA A 197 -2.98 10.87 12.33
N LEU A 198 -1.83 11.41 12.74
CA LEU A 198 -1.01 10.84 13.80
C LEU A 198 -1.48 11.27 15.20
N ILE A 199 -2.24 12.36 15.32
CA ILE A 199 -2.71 12.91 16.61
C ILE A 199 -3.64 11.91 17.32
N THR A 200 -4.37 11.10 16.55
CA THR A 200 -5.29 10.09 17.07
C THR A 200 -4.62 8.78 17.49
N LEU A 201 -3.30 8.64 17.31
CA LEU A 201 -2.60 7.39 17.62
C LEU A 201 -2.47 7.18 19.15
N PRO A 202 -2.85 6.00 19.66
CA PRO A 202 -2.59 5.65 21.05
C PRO A 202 -1.09 5.62 21.36
N THR A 203 -0.69 6.05 22.57
CA THR A 203 0.72 6.07 23.01
C THR A 203 1.48 4.76 22.77
N PRO A 204 0.92 3.56 23.04
CA PRO A 204 1.64 2.31 22.75
C PRO A 204 1.93 2.12 21.26
N VAL A 205 1.01 2.57 20.39
CA VAL A 205 1.18 2.51 18.93
C VAL A 205 2.27 3.49 18.50
N VAL A 206 2.30 4.71 19.04
CA VAL A 206 3.37 5.70 18.80
C VAL A 206 4.74 5.11 19.16
N ALA A 207 4.87 4.49 20.34
CA ALA A 207 6.12 3.87 20.78
C ALA A 207 6.56 2.73 19.86
N ALA A 208 5.64 1.82 19.52
CA ALA A 208 5.93 0.72 18.60
C ALA A 208 6.35 1.20 17.20
N ASN A 209 5.68 2.23 16.67
CA ASN A 209 6.01 2.81 15.38
C ASN A 209 7.37 3.51 15.40
N GLY A 210 7.71 4.22 16.48
CA GLY A 210 9.04 4.83 16.63
C GLY A 210 10.17 3.81 16.64
N MET A 211 9.93 2.62 17.20
CA MET A 211 10.89 1.51 17.16
C MET A 211 10.94 0.80 15.80
N ASP A 212 9.86 0.79 15.04
CA ASP A 212 9.79 0.16 13.71
C ASP A 212 10.59 0.95 12.65
N VAL A 213 10.66 2.28 12.78
CA VAL A 213 11.43 3.15 11.86
C VAL A 213 12.95 3.06 12.10
N PHE A 214 13.38 2.78 13.34
CA PHE A 214 14.78 2.89 13.78
C PHE A 214 15.54 1.56 13.67
#